data_AF-W5P3C0-F1
#
_entry.id   AF-W5P3C0-F1
#
_cell.length_a   1.000
_cell.length_b   1.000
_cell.length_c   1.000
_cell.angle_alpha   90.00
_cell.angle_beta   90.00
_cell.angle_gamma   90.00
#
_symmetry.space_group_name_H-M   'P 1'
#
loop_
_entity.id
_entity.type
_entity.pdbx_description
1 polymer ?
#
loop_
_entity_poly.entity_id
_entity_poly.type
_entity_poly.pdbx_seq_one_letter_code
_entity_poly.pdbx_strand_id
1 'polypeptide(L)'
;MKGALLVLALLVTRELTFETHEAKACPMFSAAFSSMALGSKTLLNSTLSLVDATDAENEAIGRIQDCFNEAGFDGKLSNIKSM
;
A
#
# COMPACT_ATOMS: atom_id res chain seq x y z
N MET A 1 -26.91 -11.91 24.98
CA MET A 1 -26.67 -10.74 24.10
C MET A 1 -25.85 -9.60 24.73
N LYS A 2 -25.59 -9.57 26.05
CA LYS A 2 -24.78 -8.51 26.68
C LYS A 2 -23.29 -8.50 26.28
N GLY A 3 -22.70 -9.68 26.04
CA GLY A 3 -21.28 -9.79 25.66
C GLY A 3 -20.94 -9.15 24.30
N ALA A 4 -21.80 -9.32 23.29
CA ALA A 4 -21.57 -8.75 21.95
C ALA A 4 -21.61 -7.22 21.96
N LEU A 5 -22.52 -6.62 22.74
CA LEU A 5 -22.59 -5.16 22.93
C LEU A 5 -21.33 -4.61 23.62
N LEU A 6 -20.74 -5.38 24.54
CA LEU A 6 -19.54 -5.00 25.26
C LEU A 6 -18.30 -5.04 24.35
N VAL A 7 -18.19 -6.06 23.50
CA VAL A 7 -17.14 -6.14 22.45
C VAL A 7 -17.28 -5.00 21.44
N LEU A 8 -18.50 -4.71 20.98
CA LEU A 8 -18.78 -3.58 20.09
C LEU A 8 -18.43 -2.23 20.73
N ALA A 9 -18.80 -2.03 22.00
CA ALA A 9 -18.46 -0.82 22.72
C ALA A 9 -16.94 -0.66 22.84
N LEU A 10 -16.22 -1.72 23.20
CA LEU A 10 -14.76 -1.70 23.30
C LEU A 10 -14.04 -1.51 21.95
N LEU A 11 -14.61 -1.99 20.85
CA LEU A 11 -14.12 -1.72 19.49
C LEU A 11 -14.33 -0.25 19.09
N VAL A 12 -15.52 0.31 19.40
CA VAL A 12 -15.85 1.71 19.10
C VAL A 12 -15.06 2.69 19.98
N THR A 13 -14.83 2.36 21.24
CA THR A 13 -14.02 3.17 22.16
C THR A 13 -12.52 2.99 21.97
N ARG A 14 -12.09 2.13 21.02
CA ARG A 14 -10.69 1.79 20.74
C ARG A 14 -9.93 1.14 21.91
N GLU A 15 -10.62 0.70 22.96
CA GLU A 15 -9.99 -0.05 24.05
C GLU A 15 -9.63 -1.48 23.63
N LEU A 16 -10.39 -2.07 22.70
CA LEU A 16 -10.02 -3.27 21.95
C LEU A 16 -9.42 -2.89 20.59
N THR A 17 -8.52 -1.90 20.54
CA THR A 17 -7.66 -1.77 19.37
C THR A 17 -6.78 -3.02 19.35
N PHE A 18 -7.27 -4.09 18.72
CA PHE A 18 -6.40 -5.00 18.02
C PHE A 18 -5.53 -4.08 17.18
N GLU A 19 -4.22 -4.04 17.45
CA GLU A 19 -3.26 -3.54 16.48
C GLU A 19 -3.61 -4.28 15.20
N THR A 20 -4.38 -3.64 14.32
CA THR A 20 -4.77 -4.19 13.03
C THR A 20 -3.47 -4.17 12.25
N HIS A 21 -2.70 -5.24 12.47
CA HIS A 21 -1.41 -5.50 11.86
C HIS A 21 -1.52 -5.56 10.33
N GLU A 22 -2.73 -5.48 9.77
CA GLU A 22 -3.02 -5.29 8.36
C GLU A 22 -2.47 -3.96 7.81
N ALA A 23 -2.51 -2.87 8.58
CA ALA A 23 -1.84 -1.61 8.19
C ALA A 23 -0.32 -1.63 8.43
N LYS A 24 0.16 -2.63 9.19
CA LYS A 24 1.57 -2.86 9.53
C LYS A 24 2.20 -4.02 8.74
N ALA A 25 1.43 -4.63 7.83
CA ALA A 25 1.88 -5.72 7.01
C ALA A 25 2.74 -5.13 5.89
N CYS A 26 4.06 -5.21 6.07
CA CYS A 26 5.07 -4.83 5.08
C CYS A 26 5.04 -3.33 4.67
N PRO A 27 5.55 -2.43 5.53
CA PRO A 27 5.65 -1.00 5.22
C PRO A 27 6.45 -0.71 3.93
N MET A 28 7.38 -1.60 3.57
CA MET A 28 8.13 -1.48 2.31
C MET A 28 7.26 -1.77 1.08
N PHE A 29 6.36 -2.74 1.17
CA PHE A 29 5.42 -3.03 0.09
C PHE A 29 4.45 -1.85 -0.10
N SER A 30 3.89 -1.31 0.98
CA SER A 30 2.96 -0.18 0.87
C SER A 30 3.64 1.09 0.34
N ALA A 31 4.90 1.33 0.72
CA ALA A 31 5.71 2.42 0.14
C ALA A 31 5.99 2.20 -1.36
N ALA A 32 6.37 0.99 -1.76
CA ALA A 32 6.64 0.66 -3.16
C ALA A 32 5.37 0.77 -4.01
N PHE A 33 4.23 0.25 -3.53
CA PHE A 33 2.97 0.40 -4.23
C PHE A 33 2.51 1.86 -4.31
N SER A 34 2.62 2.62 -3.22
CA SER A 34 2.23 4.03 -3.22
C SER A 34 3.05 4.85 -4.23
N SER A 35 4.36 4.59 -4.31
CA SER A 35 5.22 5.25 -5.31
C SER A 35 4.90 4.82 -6.74
N MET A 36 4.55 3.55 -6.99
CA MET A 36 4.01 3.08 -8.27
C MET A 36 2.71 3.79 -8.63
N ALA A 37 1.73 3.83 -7.73
CA ALA A 37 0.43 4.46 -7.95
C ALA A 37 0.56 5.97 -8.24
N LEU A 38 1.45 6.67 -7.51
CA LEU A 38 1.77 8.07 -7.76
C LEU A 38 2.40 8.31 -9.14
N GLY A 39 3.04 7.30 -9.73
CA GLY A 39 3.63 7.40 -11.07
C GLY A 39 4.98 8.10 -11.14
N SER A 40 5.59 8.39 -9.99
CA SER A 40 6.89 9.07 -9.92
C SER A 40 8.04 8.06 -9.96
N LYS A 41 8.83 8.08 -11.03
CA LYS A 41 10.04 7.25 -11.15
C LYS A 41 11.06 7.56 -10.06
N THR A 42 11.18 8.84 -9.66
CA THR A 42 12.10 9.24 -8.58
C THR A 42 11.71 8.64 -7.24
N LEU A 43 10.42 8.66 -6.89
CA LEU A 43 9.94 8.07 -5.63
C LEU A 43 10.08 6.55 -5.67
N LEU A 44 9.76 5.93 -6.81
CA LEU A 44 9.88 4.48 -6.99
C LEU A 44 11.33 4.03 -6.83
N ASN A 45 12.27 4.63 -7.57
CA ASN A 45 13.70 4.31 -7.47
C ASN A 45 14.25 4.54 -6.05
N SER A 46 13.83 5.62 -5.39
CA SER A 46 14.23 5.86 -3.99
C SER A 46 13.71 4.76 -3.06
N THR A 47 12.49 4.26 -3.30
CA THR A 47 11.90 3.18 -2.50
C THR A 47 12.58 1.84 -2.77
N LEU A 48 12.91 1.55 -4.02
CA LEU A 48 13.58 0.31 -4.43
C LEU A 48 15.05 0.28 -3.99
N SER A 49 15.70 1.44 -3.91
CA SER A 49 17.03 1.56 -3.31
C SER A 49 17.07 1.22 -1.83
N LEU A 50 15.95 1.33 -1.10
CA LEU A 50 15.88 0.96 0.33
C LEU A 50 15.84 -0.57 0.55
N VAL A 51 15.58 -1.34 -0.51
CA VAL A 51 15.56 -2.81 -0.46
C VAL A 51 16.69 -3.43 -1.30
N ASP A 52 17.69 -2.62 -1.67
CA ASP A 52 18.82 -3.02 -2.52
C ASP A 52 18.38 -3.71 -3.82
N ALA A 53 17.28 -3.23 -4.43
CA ALA A 53 16.76 -3.78 -5.67
C ALA A 53 17.82 -3.71 -6.79
N THR A 54 17.97 -4.81 -7.50
CA THR A 54 18.86 -4.93 -8.66
C THR A 54 18.38 -4.06 -9.82
N ASP A 55 19.27 -3.79 -10.78
CA ASP A 55 18.91 -3.05 -12.00
C ASP A 55 17.77 -3.71 -12.77
N ALA A 56 17.74 -5.06 -12.80
CA ALA A 56 16.69 -5.82 -13.44
C ALA A 56 15.33 -5.69 -12.72
N GLU A 57 15.32 -5.66 -11.39
CA GLU A 57 14.10 -5.44 -10.60
C GLU A 57 13.58 -4.01 -10.76
N ASN A 58 14.48 -3.01 -10.74
CA ASN A 58 14.14 -1.61 -11.01
C ASN A 58 13.50 -1.45 -12.40
N GLU A 59 14.06 -2.09 -13.43
CA GLU A 59 13.50 -2.03 -14.77
C GLU A 59 12.13 -2.71 -14.85
N ALA A 60 11.99 -3.91 -14.25
CA ALA A 60 10.73 -4.64 -14.25
C ALA A 60 9.61 -3.86 -13.53
N ILE A 61 9.89 -3.32 -12.35
CA ILE A 61 8.91 -2.54 -11.57
C ILE A 61 8.64 -1.19 -12.23
N GLY A 62 9.64 -0.58 -12.87
CA GLY A 62 9.48 0.64 -13.68
C GLY A 62 8.48 0.46 -14.82
N ARG A 63 8.49 -0.69 -15.50
CA ARG A 63 7.50 -1.02 -16.54
C ARG A 63 6.08 -1.15 -15.98
N ILE A 64 5.91 -1.69 -14.77
CA ILE A 64 4.61 -1.75 -14.09
C ILE A 64 4.10 -0.33 -13.81
N GLN A 65 4.97 0.56 -13.33
CA GLN A 65 4.61 1.96 -13.12
C GLN A 65 4.22 2.67 -14.42
N ASP A 66 4.89 2.36 -15.53
CA ASP A 66 4.53 2.89 -16.84
C ASP A 66 3.10 2.45 -17.24
N CYS A 67 2.71 1.20 -16.99
CA CYS A 67 1.31 0.75 -17.17
C CYS A 67 0.30 1.52 -16.29
N PHE A 68 0.65 1.82 -15.03
CA PHE A 68 -0.19 2.64 -14.16
C PHE A 68 -0.35 4.07 -14.71
N ASN A 69 0.71 4.62 -15.29
CA ASN A 69 0.69 5.95 -15.88
C ASN A 69 -0.15 5.99 -17.16
N GLU A 70 -0.03 4.97 -18.01
CA GLU A 70 -0.83 4.82 -19.24
C GLU A 70 -2.33 4.64 -18.96
N ALA A 71 -2.68 3.93 -17.89
CA ALA A 71 -4.07 3.74 -17.46
C ALA A 71 -4.77 5.02 -16.98
N GLY A 72 -4.01 6.10 -16.74
CA GLY A 72 -4.55 7.39 -16.30
C GLY A 72 -5.11 7.39 -14.87
N PHE A 73 -5.75 8.50 -14.50
CA PHE A 73 -6.20 8.74 -13.12
C PHE A 73 -7.23 7.71 -12.63
N ASP A 74 -8.24 7.40 -13.45
CA ASP A 74 -9.29 6.45 -13.08
C ASP A 74 -8.74 5.03 -12.91
N GLY A 75 -7.80 4.63 -13.77
CA GLY A 75 -7.09 3.35 -13.65
C GLY A 75 -6.29 3.26 -12.36
N LYS A 76 -5.56 4.32 -12.00
CA LYS A 76 -4.83 4.40 -10.72
C LYS A 76 -5.76 4.31 -9.52
N LEU A 77 -6.87 5.05 -9.55
CA LEU A 77 -7.86 5.05 -8.46
C LEU A 77 -8.51 3.68 -8.28
N SER A 78 -8.82 2.98 -9.37
CA SER A 78 -9.35 1.61 -9.32
C SER A 78 -8.34 0.63 -8.73
N ASN A 79 -7.05 0.74 -9.06
CA ASN A 79 -6.01 -0.11 -8.49
C ASN A 79 -5.82 0.17 -6.99
N ILE A 80 -5.80 1.44 -6.57
CA ILE A 80 -5.72 1.82 -5.15
C ILE A 80 -6.91 1.27 -4.37
N LYS A 81 -8.12 1.32 -4.95
CA LYS A 81 -9.34 0.80 -4.31
C LYS A 81 -9.36 -0.73 -4.20
N SER A 82 -8.63 -1.42 -5.07
CA SER A 82 -8.60 -2.89 -5.12
C SER A 82 -7.54 -3.50 -4.20
N MET A 83 -6.67 -2.67 -3.63
CA MET A 83 -5.60 -3.08 -2.71
C MET A 83 -5.98 -2.79 -1.26
#